data_AF-A0A9D6FAZ2-F1
#
_entry.id   AF-A0A9D6FAZ2-F1
#
_cell.length_a   1.000
_cell.length_b   1.000
_cell.length_c   1.000
_cell.angle_alpha   90.00
_cell.angle_beta   90.00
_cell.angle_gamma   90.00
#
_symmetry.space_group_name_H-M   'P 1'
#
loop_
_entity.id
_entity.type
_entity.pdbx_description
1 polymer ?
#
loop_
_entity_poly.entity_id
_entity_poly.type
_entity_poly.pdbx_seq_one_letter_code
_entity_poly.pdbx_strand_id
1 'polypeptide(L)'
;MTPMIGSNGTEEPKWKRFLTPWKITAVLIAAFLISQAFISWRDSFIVSTLDNSPAFAVPEFTLEFSRKIQYDPLTFVGRGARAGFWTWTPEGLELTSEGIKYFRLEGGMIVSQVQAGRRKVSRIRNKEMRDGIALRYTIDFLYEWTEISPPAVALLYPPPKMKDEYLGKAILYQGPNGWEVTSLETRDFDEPLEHLQSIASGVLQ
;
A
#
# COMPACT_ATOMS: atom_id res chain seq x y z
N MET A 1 30.82 -81.70 -18.31
CA MET A 1 29.84 -80.99 -19.16
C MET A 1 28.54 -80.96 -18.35
N THR A 2 27.99 -79.88 -17.83
CA THR A 2 28.12 -78.43 -18.06
C THR A 2 27.51 -77.73 -16.83
N PRO A 3 28.03 -76.61 -16.30
CA PRO A 3 27.41 -75.92 -15.18
C PRO A 3 26.23 -75.06 -15.67
N MET A 4 25.08 -75.16 -15.00
CA MET A 4 23.97 -74.21 -15.14
C MET A 4 24.26 -73.01 -14.24
N ILE A 5 24.70 -71.90 -14.82
CA ILE A 5 24.87 -70.62 -14.15
C ILE A 5 23.47 -70.03 -13.97
N GLY A 6 22.93 -70.13 -12.75
CA GLY A 6 21.75 -69.38 -12.32
C GLY A 6 22.10 -67.90 -12.22
N SER A 7 21.66 -67.12 -13.22
CA SER A 7 21.68 -65.66 -13.19
C SER A 7 20.73 -65.16 -12.08
N ASN A 8 21.26 -64.92 -10.88
CA ASN A 8 20.57 -64.11 -9.87
C ASN A 8 20.61 -62.65 -10.33
N GLY A 9 19.63 -62.28 -11.16
CA GLY A 9 19.29 -60.90 -11.43
C GLY A 9 18.84 -60.26 -10.13
N THR A 10 19.70 -59.47 -9.51
CA THR A 10 19.30 -58.52 -8.47
C THR A 10 18.30 -57.55 -9.08
N GLU A 11 17.00 -57.82 -8.87
CA GLU A 11 15.95 -56.87 -9.20
C GLU A 11 16.24 -55.56 -8.48
N GLU A 12 16.56 -54.51 -9.24
CA GLU A 12 16.68 -53.18 -8.68
C GLU A 12 15.35 -52.81 -8.02
N PRO A 13 15.38 -52.32 -6.77
CA PRO A 13 14.17 -52.19 -6.00
C PRO A 13 13.32 -51.03 -6.56
N LYS A 14 12.03 -51.32 -6.80
CA LYS A 14 11.08 -50.51 -7.57
C LYS A 14 10.97 -49.03 -7.16
N TRP A 15 11.39 -48.68 -5.94
CA TRP A 15 11.43 -47.29 -5.44
C TRP A 15 12.44 -46.41 -6.18
N LYS A 16 13.53 -46.95 -6.74
CA LYS A 16 14.48 -46.18 -7.56
C LYS A 16 13.88 -45.65 -8.88
N ARG A 17 12.83 -46.30 -9.43
CA ARG A 17 12.09 -45.81 -10.63
C ARG A 17 11.17 -44.62 -10.33
N PHE A 18 10.88 -44.33 -9.06
CA PHE A 18 10.05 -43.20 -8.64
C PHE A 18 10.87 -41.96 -8.26
N LEU A 19 12.18 -42.11 -8.09
CA LEU A 19 13.10 -41.05 -7.68
C LEU A 19 13.96 -40.55 -8.86
N THR A 20 13.37 -40.42 -10.06
CA THR A 20 14.07 -39.64 -11.09
C THR A 20 14.07 -38.17 -10.65
N PRO A 21 15.18 -37.44 -10.83
CA PRO A 21 15.28 -36.03 -10.43
C PRO A 21 14.07 -35.20 -10.88
N TRP A 22 13.60 -35.45 -12.10
CA TRP A 22 12.41 -34.81 -12.68
C TRP A 22 11.09 -35.07 -11.92
N LYS A 23 10.87 -36.28 -11.38
CA LYS A 23 9.68 -36.58 -10.58
C LYS A 23 9.74 -35.89 -9.21
N ILE A 24 10.93 -35.84 -8.61
CA ILE A 24 11.15 -35.11 -7.35
C ILE A 24 10.90 -33.61 -7.58
N THR A 25 11.46 -33.03 -8.65
CA THR A 25 11.20 -31.64 -9.04
C THR A 25 9.72 -31.36 -9.26
N ALA A 26 9.00 -32.23 -9.96
CA ALA A 26 7.56 -32.08 -10.18
C ALA A 26 6.75 -32.08 -8.87
N VAL A 27 7.08 -32.98 -7.93
CA VAL A 27 6.44 -33.03 -6.60
C VAL A 27 6.77 -31.77 -5.79
N LEU A 28 8.01 -31.29 -5.82
CA LEU A 28 8.40 -30.05 -5.13
C LEU A 28 7.68 -28.82 -5.71
N ILE A 29 7.57 -28.71 -7.03
CA ILE A 29 6.81 -27.65 -7.69
C ILE A 29 5.33 -27.74 -7.31
N ALA A 30 4.73 -28.94 -7.35
CA ALA A 30 3.33 -29.13 -6.99
C ALA A 30 3.07 -28.73 -5.52
N ALA A 31 3.92 -29.18 -4.59
CA ALA A 31 3.83 -28.80 -3.19
C ALA A 31 3.99 -27.29 -2.98
N PHE A 32 4.93 -26.66 -3.69
CA PHE A 32 5.12 -25.22 -3.67
C PHE A 32 3.88 -24.48 -4.19
N LEU A 33 3.33 -24.85 -5.35
CA LEU A 33 2.15 -24.22 -5.94
C LEU A 33 0.91 -24.38 -5.04
N ILE A 34 0.71 -25.55 -4.45
CA ILE A 34 -0.40 -25.79 -3.49
C ILE A 34 -0.23 -24.90 -2.25
N SER A 35 1.00 -24.78 -1.74
CA SER A 35 1.29 -23.90 -0.60
C SER A 35 1.00 -22.43 -0.93
N GLN A 36 1.42 -21.96 -2.10
CA GLN A 36 1.14 -20.58 -2.55
C GLN A 36 -0.36 -20.34 -2.73
N ALA A 37 -1.08 -21.27 -3.36
CA ALA A 37 -2.52 -21.17 -3.54
C ALA A 37 -3.27 -21.12 -2.20
N PHE A 38 -2.86 -21.95 -1.24
CA PHE A 38 -3.45 -21.94 0.11
C PHE A 38 -3.21 -20.62 0.85
N ILE A 39 -1.99 -20.07 0.80
CA ILE A 39 -1.67 -18.78 1.42
C ILE A 39 -2.49 -17.66 0.78
N SER A 40 -2.56 -17.61 -0.55
CA SER A 40 -3.33 -16.60 -1.28
C SER A 40 -4.83 -16.68 -0.98
N TRP A 41 -5.40 -17.88 -0.89
CA TRP A 41 -6.80 -18.06 -0.52
C TRP A 41 -7.07 -17.62 0.92
N ARG A 42 -6.20 -18.02 1.86
CA ARG A 42 -6.32 -17.67 3.28
C ARG A 42 -6.22 -16.16 3.53
N ASP A 43 -5.44 -15.45 2.72
CA ASP A 43 -5.19 -14.02 2.90
C ASP A 43 -6.16 -13.16 2.07
N SER A 44 -7.03 -13.78 1.26
CA SER A 44 -8.02 -13.10 0.41
C SER A 44 -8.98 -12.21 1.21
N PHE A 45 -9.43 -12.64 2.40
CA PHE A 45 -10.31 -11.82 3.22
C PHE A 45 -9.59 -10.55 3.70
N ILE A 46 -8.31 -10.65 4.09
CA ILE A 46 -7.50 -9.52 4.56
C ILE A 46 -7.36 -8.48 3.45
N VAL A 47 -6.96 -8.94 2.27
CA VAL A 47 -6.82 -8.09 1.08
C VAL A 47 -8.15 -7.44 0.75
N SER A 48 -9.24 -8.20 0.73
CA SER A 48 -10.57 -7.67 0.44
C SER A 48 -11.03 -6.63 1.47
N THR A 49 -10.75 -6.85 2.76
CA THR A 49 -11.12 -5.91 3.83
C THR A 49 -10.32 -4.61 3.73
N LEU A 50 -9.02 -4.70 3.43
CA LEU A 50 -8.18 -3.53 3.23
C LEU A 50 -8.57 -2.77 1.95
N ASP A 51 -8.65 -3.45 0.82
CA ASP A 51 -8.95 -2.83 -0.49
C ASP A 51 -10.36 -2.19 -0.55
N ASN A 52 -11.29 -2.59 0.33
CA ASN A 52 -12.60 -1.97 0.46
C ASN A 52 -12.69 -0.92 1.60
N SER A 53 -11.64 -0.75 2.40
CA SER A 53 -11.60 0.28 3.44
C SER A 53 -11.27 1.63 2.80
N PRO A 54 -12.14 2.66 2.86
CA PRO A 54 -11.87 3.95 2.22
C PRO A 54 -10.59 4.62 2.72
N ALA A 55 -10.32 4.51 4.03
CA ALA A 55 -9.12 5.08 4.66
C ALA A 55 -7.82 4.50 4.08
N PHE A 56 -7.85 3.26 3.58
CA PHE A 56 -6.72 2.65 2.89
C PHE A 56 -6.79 2.84 1.37
N ALA A 57 -7.90 2.46 0.75
CA ALA A 57 -7.99 2.33 -0.70
C ALA A 57 -7.98 3.68 -1.43
N VAL A 58 -8.58 4.70 -0.82
CA VAL A 58 -8.74 6.07 -1.37
C VAL A 58 -8.51 7.11 -0.26
N PRO A 59 -7.28 7.18 0.28
CA PRO A 59 -6.95 8.08 1.38
C PRO A 59 -7.20 9.55 0.98
N GLU A 60 -7.67 10.35 1.93
CA GLU A 60 -7.93 11.76 1.70
C GLU A 60 -6.63 12.58 1.73
N PHE A 61 -6.54 13.56 0.83
CA PHE A 61 -5.57 14.64 0.86
C PHE A 61 -6.28 15.89 1.36
N THR A 62 -6.15 16.14 2.66
CA THR A 62 -6.74 17.30 3.32
C THR A 62 -5.67 18.34 3.57
N LEU A 63 -5.88 19.55 3.04
CA LEU A 63 -4.95 20.66 3.21
C LEU A 63 -5.71 21.97 3.34
N GLU A 64 -5.34 22.80 4.31
CA GLU A 64 -5.89 24.12 4.50
C GLU A 64 -4.76 25.10 4.86
N PHE A 65 -4.68 26.22 4.14
CA PHE A 65 -3.69 27.27 4.40
C PHE A 65 -4.19 28.64 3.96
N SER A 66 -3.64 29.70 4.55
CA SER A 66 -4.00 31.06 4.17
C SER A 66 -3.54 31.38 2.75
N ARG A 67 -4.41 32.00 1.95
CA ARG A 67 -3.98 32.56 0.65
C ARG A 67 -2.89 33.63 0.80
N LYS A 68 -2.75 34.23 1.99
CA LYS A 68 -1.76 35.26 2.29
C LYS A 68 -0.46 34.70 2.85
N ILE A 69 -0.28 33.37 2.82
CA ILE A 69 0.97 32.74 3.23
C ILE A 69 2.15 33.35 2.45
N GLN A 70 3.29 33.53 3.14
CA GLN A 70 4.48 34.06 2.51
C GLN A 70 4.93 33.13 1.37
N TYR A 71 5.25 33.72 0.22
CA TYR A 71 5.78 32.95 -0.89
C TYR A 71 7.22 32.53 -0.61
N ASP A 72 7.46 31.23 -0.72
CA ASP A 72 8.80 30.64 -0.71
C ASP A 72 8.89 29.59 -1.82
N PRO A 73 9.84 29.73 -2.78
CA PRO A 73 10.00 28.80 -3.90
C PRO A 73 10.44 27.38 -3.47
N LEU A 74 11.01 27.22 -2.28
CA LEU A 74 11.52 25.94 -1.76
C LEU A 74 10.46 25.16 -0.97
N THR A 75 9.43 25.84 -0.46
CA THR A 75 8.35 25.20 0.32
C THR A 75 7.27 24.60 -0.57
N PHE A 76 6.22 24.04 0.05
CA PHE A 76 5.06 23.55 -0.68
C PHE A 76 4.38 24.64 -1.52
N VAL A 77 4.48 25.91 -1.12
CA VAL A 77 3.94 27.05 -1.87
C VAL A 77 4.64 27.15 -3.23
N GLY A 78 5.97 27.14 -3.25
CA GLY A 78 6.75 27.13 -4.49
C GLY A 78 6.56 25.87 -5.32
N ARG A 79 6.41 24.70 -4.69
CA ARG A 79 6.11 23.45 -5.41
C ARG A 79 4.74 23.47 -6.08
N GLY A 80 3.71 23.94 -5.38
CA GLY A 80 2.37 24.08 -5.97
C GLY A 80 2.30 25.13 -7.08
N ALA A 81 3.08 26.21 -6.97
CA ALA A 81 3.21 27.18 -8.05
C ALA A 81 3.86 26.57 -9.30
N ARG A 82 4.93 25.77 -9.14
CA ARG A 82 5.57 25.03 -10.24
C ARG A 82 4.68 23.95 -10.84
N ALA A 83 3.85 23.31 -10.03
CA ALA A 83 2.83 22.38 -10.48
C ALA A 83 1.62 23.07 -11.15
N GLY A 84 1.60 24.40 -11.14
CA GLY A 84 0.58 25.20 -11.78
C GLY A 84 -0.73 25.27 -11.00
N PHE A 85 -0.77 24.95 -9.70
CA PHE A 85 -2.00 25.05 -8.90
C PHE A 85 -2.35 26.49 -8.53
N TRP A 86 -1.34 27.32 -8.33
CA TRP A 86 -1.55 28.73 -8.01
C TRP A 86 -0.43 29.61 -8.57
N THR A 87 -0.74 30.89 -8.69
CA THR A 87 0.24 31.95 -8.97
C THR A 87 0.35 32.87 -7.78
N TRP A 88 1.52 33.46 -7.59
CA TRP A 88 1.71 34.47 -6.55
C TRP A 88 1.48 35.88 -7.11
N THR A 89 0.63 36.64 -6.45
CA THR A 89 0.36 38.06 -6.70
C THR A 89 0.65 38.88 -5.43
N PRO A 90 0.75 40.22 -5.53
CA PRO A 90 0.86 41.08 -4.34
C PRO A 90 -0.27 40.88 -3.32
N GLU A 91 -1.44 40.41 -3.77
CA GLU A 91 -2.63 40.15 -2.95
C GLU A 91 -2.68 38.74 -2.34
N GLY A 92 -1.66 37.91 -2.61
CA GLY A 92 -1.50 36.55 -2.12
C GLY A 92 -1.48 35.50 -3.24
N LEU A 93 -1.81 34.26 -2.89
CA LEU A 93 -1.91 33.16 -3.83
C LEU A 93 -3.29 33.17 -4.50
N GLU A 94 -3.28 33.02 -5.82
CA GLU A 94 -4.48 32.90 -6.64
C GLU A 94 -4.50 31.53 -7.32
N LEU A 95 -5.62 30.82 -7.23
CA LEU A 95 -5.78 29.52 -7.86
C LEU A 95 -5.85 29.67 -9.38
N THR A 96 -5.11 28.83 -10.10
CA THR A 96 -5.21 28.75 -11.56
C THR A 96 -6.41 27.89 -11.98
N SER A 97 -6.65 27.81 -13.29
CA SER A 97 -7.61 26.85 -13.86
C SER A 97 -7.32 25.39 -13.50
N GLU A 98 -6.05 25.02 -13.31
CA GLU A 98 -5.66 23.69 -12.86
C GLU A 98 -5.85 23.54 -11.34
N GLY A 99 -5.52 24.57 -10.57
CA GLY A 99 -5.69 24.57 -9.11
C GLY A 99 -7.14 24.39 -8.67
N ILE A 100 -8.09 25.04 -9.36
CA ILE A 100 -9.51 24.98 -9.01
C ILE A 100 -10.08 23.54 -9.10
N LYS A 101 -9.42 22.63 -9.83
CA LYS A 101 -9.84 21.21 -9.88
C LYS A 101 -9.61 20.47 -8.56
N TYR A 102 -8.68 20.95 -7.74
CA TYR A 102 -8.24 20.27 -6.51
C TYR A 102 -8.38 21.12 -5.25
N PHE A 103 -8.48 22.43 -5.42
CA PHE A 103 -8.51 23.41 -4.35
C PHE A 103 -9.68 24.37 -4.54
N ARG A 104 -10.18 24.88 -3.43
CA ARG A 104 -11.21 25.93 -3.39
C ARG A 104 -10.79 27.05 -2.45
N LEU A 105 -11.35 28.23 -2.67
CA LEU A 105 -11.14 29.38 -1.80
C LEU A 105 -12.31 29.51 -0.81
N GLU A 106 -12.06 29.42 0.48
CA GLU A 106 -13.06 29.56 1.55
C GLU A 106 -12.60 30.61 2.56
N GLY A 107 -13.26 31.76 2.62
CA GLY A 107 -12.95 32.79 3.63
C GLY A 107 -11.51 33.34 3.62
N GLY A 108 -10.81 33.28 2.48
CA GLY A 108 -9.39 33.65 2.37
C GLY A 108 -8.41 32.51 2.66
N MET A 109 -8.92 31.29 2.86
CA MET A 109 -8.15 30.06 2.94
C MET A 109 -8.22 29.32 1.60
N ILE A 110 -7.12 28.66 1.23
CA ILE A 110 -7.10 27.66 0.17
C ILE A 110 -7.28 26.30 0.84
N VAL A 111 -8.33 25.58 0.45
CA VAL A 111 -8.75 24.31 1.05
C VAL A 111 -8.75 23.22 -0.02
N SER A 112 -8.27 22.03 0.35
CA SER A 112 -8.34 20.80 -0.43
C SER A 112 -8.92 19.67 0.43
N GLN A 113 -9.85 18.92 -0.16
CA GLN A 113 -10.47 17.72 0.39
C GLN A 113 -10.66 16.72 -0.77
N VAL A 114 -9.55 16.39 -1.43
CA VAL A 114 -9.55 15.47 -2.58
C VAL A 114 -8.96 14.12 -2.21
N GLN A 115 -9.10 13.12 -3.07
CA GLN A 115 -8.39 11.86 -2.88
C GLN A 115 -6.90 12.05 -3.19
N ALA A 116 -6.02 11.52 -2.34
CA ALA A 116 -4.58 11.50 -2.58
C ALA A 116 -4.18 10.54 -3.72
N GLY A 117 -5.06 9.58 -4.02
CA GLY A 117 -4.85 8.57 -5.05
C GLY A 117 -5.59 7.28 -4.72
N ARG A 118 -5.14 6.19 -5.33
CA ARG A 118 -5.63 4.84 -5.07
C ARG A 118 -4.49 3.92 -4.67
N ARG A 119 -4.76 3.06 -3.68
CA ARG A 119 -3.83 2.05 -3.18
C ARG A 119 -4.43 0.66 -3.34
N LYS A 120 -3.56 -0.33 -3.43
CA LYS A 120 -3.94 -1.73 -3.31
C LYS A 120 -2.89 -2.48 -2.51
N VAL A 121 -3.30 -3.54 -1.82
CA VAL A 121 -2.37 -4.44 -1.17
C VAL A 121 -1.57 -5.21 -2.23
N SER A 122 -0.24 -5.19 -2.12
CA SER A 122 0.64 -5.99 -3.00
C SER A 122 0.88 -7.37 -2.40
N ARG A 123 1.17 -7.45 -1.09
CA ARG A 123 1.36 -8.71 -0.36
C ARG A 123 1.17 -8.56 1.13
N ILE A 124 0.77 -9.64 1.79
CA ILE A 124 0.78 -9.74 3.26
C ILE A 124 2.17 -10.22 3.69
N ARG A 125 2.81 -9.48 4.60
CA ARG A 125 4.15 -9.79 5.11
C ARG A 125 4.07 -10.61 6.40
N ASN A 126 3.27 -10.15 7.34
CA ASN A 126 3.05 -10.82 8.62
C ASN A 126 1.59 -10.68 9.03
N LYS A 127 1.08 -11.68 9.73
CA LYS A 127 -0.20 -11.58 10.42
C LYS A 127 -0.13 -12.30 11.75
N GLU A 128 -0.53 -11.59 12.78
CA GLU A 128 -0.56 -12.10 14.15
C GLU A 128 -2.00 -12.05 14.63
N MET A 129 -2.51 -13.24 14.96
CA MET A 129 -3.79 -13.35 15.64
C MET A 129 -3.56 -13.01 17.12
N ARG A 130 -4.31 -12.03 17.63
CA ARG A 130 -4.38 -11.79 19.06
C ARG A 130 -5.60 -12.50 19.61
N ASP A 131 -5.37 -13.50 20.45
CA ASP A 131 -6.44 -14.22 21.13
C ASP A 131 -7.10 -13.36 22.21
N GLY A 132 -8.43 -13.42 22.24
CA GLY A 132 -9.32 -12.70 23.15
C GLY A 132 -10.78 -13.11 22.90
N ILE A 133 -11.74 -12.38 23.50
CA ILE A 133 -13.19 -12.67 23.36
C ILE A 133 -13.66 -12.54 21.90
N ALA A 134 -12.94 -11.78 21.07
CA ALA A 134 -13.24 -11.55 19.67
C ALA A 134 -11.97 -11.67 18.81
N LEU A 135 -12.14 -12.16 17.58
CA LEU A 135 -11.03 -12.42 16.66
C LEU A 135 -10.44 -11.10 16.14
N ARG A 136 -9.15 -10.89 16.44
CA ARG A 136 -8.40 -9.70 16.05
C ARG A 136 -7.09 -10.09 15.37
N TYR A 137 -6.80 -9.50 14.22
CA TYR A 137 -5.53 -9.67 13.52
C TYR A 137 -4.75 -8.36 13.52
N THR A 138 -3.46 -8.42 13.86
CA THR A 138 -2.48 -7.38 13.53
C THR A 138 -1.76 -7.81 12.27
N ILE A 139 -1.69 -6.94 11.27
CA ILE A 139 -1.24 -7.29 9.93
C ILE A 139 -0.21 -6.27 9.48
N ASP A 140 0.96 -6.76 9.11
CA ASP A 140 1.95 -6.00 8.36
C ASP A 140 1.81 -6.41 6.89
N PHE A 141 1.60 -5.44 6.01
CA PHE A 141 1.39 -5.68 4.59
C PHE A 141 2.17 -4.67 3.76
N LEU A 142 2.48 -5.06 2.54
CA LEU A 142 2.99 -4.12 1.55
C LEU A 142 1.85 -3.69 0.63
N TYR A 143 1.92 -2.44 0.20
CA TYR A 143 0.97 -1.86 -0.72
C TYR A 143 1.68 -1.00 -1.74
N GLU A 144 0.99 -0.74 -2.85
CA GLU A 144 1.46 0.16 -3.88
C GLU A 144 0.37 1.16 -4.27
N TRP A 145 0.80 2.34 -4.73
CA TRP A 145 -0.09 3.30 -5.36
C TRP A 145 -0.38 2.87 -6.81
N THR A 146 -1.66 2.71 -7.12
CA THR A 146 -2.15 2.45 -8.49
C THR A 146 -2.44 3.75 -9.24
N GLU A 147 -2.86 4.78 -8.50
CA GLU A 147 -3.09 6.13 -8.99
C GLU A 147 -2.60 7.11 -7.92
N ILE A 148 -2.06 8.26 -8.32
CA ILE A 148 -1.63 9.31 -7.39
C ILE A 148 -2.18 10.64 -7.92
N SER A 149 -2.82 11.41 -7.04
CA SER A 149 -3.36 12.71 -7.44
C SER A 149 -2.25 13.75 -7.61
N PRO A 150 -2.42 14.74 -8.52
CA PRO A 150 -1.41 15.77 -8.72
C PRO A 150 -1.02 16.53 -7.44
N PRO A 151 -1.95 16.89 -6.53
CA PRO A 151 -1.59 17.49 -5.25
C PRO A 151 -0.65 16.64 -4.40
N ALA A 152 -0.90 15.33 -4.31
CA ALA A 152 -0.06 14.43 -3.54
C ALA A 152 1.37 14.33 -4.13
N VAL A 153 1.50 14.27 -5.45
CA VAL A 153 2.81 14.25 -6.14
C VAL A 153 3.59 15.56 -5.94
N ALA A 154 2.92 16.70 -6.04
CA ALA A 154 3.59 17.99 -6.04
C ALA A 154 3.88 18.52 -4.63
N LEU A 155 2.99 18.29 -3.68
CA LEU A 155 3.03 18.97 -2.39
C LEU A 155 3.68 18.14 -1.28
N LEU A 156 3.55 16.81 -1.30
CA LEU A 156 4.17 15.95 -0.29
C LEU A 156 5.69 15.87 -0.47
N TYR A 157 6.39 15.72 0.65
CA TYR A 157 7.84 15.53 0.67
C TYR A 157 8.26 14.48 1.71
N PRO A 158 8.80 13.32 1.30
CA PRO A 158 8.94 12.88 -0.09
C PRO A 158 7.58 12.65 -0.78
N PRO A 159 7.50 12.79 -2.12
CA PRO A 159 6.28 12.47 -2.84
C PRO A 159 6.10 10.95 -2.97
N PRO A 160 4.85 10.44 -2.91
CA PRO A 160 4.57 9.04 -3.22
C PRO A 160 4.90 8.74 -4.69
N LYS A 161 5.28 7.49 -4.96
CA LYS A 161 5.71 7.01 -6.27
C LYS A 161 4.91 5.77 -6.65
N MET A 162 4.49 5.73 -7.91
CA MET A 162 3.88 4.53 -8.47
C MET A 162 4.92 3.40 -8.57
N LYS A 163 4.48 2.16 -8.34
CA LYS A 163 5.31 0.94 -8.41
C LYS A 163 6.34 0.76 -7.30
N ASP A 164 6.49 1.72 -6.40
CA ASP A 164 7.22 1.51 -5.15
C ASP A 164 6.31 0.75 -4.17
N GLU A 165 6.92 -0.16 -3.38
CA GLU A 165 6.22 -0.88 -2.32
C GLU A 165 6.40 -0.15 -0.98
N TYR A 166 5.30 0.06 -0.29
CA TYR A 166 5.24 0.75 0.99
C TYR A 166 4.75 -0.19 2.09
N LEU A 167 5.24 0.01 3.32
CA LEU A 167 4.84 -0.80 4.47
C LEU A 167 3.61 -0.18 5.13
N GLY A 168 2.52 -0.92 5.12
CA GLY A 168 1.33 -0.62 5.90
C GLY A 168 1.21 -1.56 7.10
N LYS A 169 0.56 -1.05 8.15
CA LYS A 169 0.15 -1.84 9.30
C LYS A 169 -1.33 -1.63 9.56
N ALA A 170 -2.06 -2.70 9.78
CA ALA A 170 -3.48 -2.62 10.08
C ALA A 170 -3.88 -3.58 11.19
N ILE A 171 -4.97 -3.22 11.85
CA ILE A 171 -5.63 -4.07 12.83
C ILE A 171 -7.03 -4.36 12.34
N LEU A 172 -7.30 -5.63 12.07
CA LEU A 172 -8.60 -6.12 11.64
C LEU A 172 -9.33 -6.75 12.81
N TYR A 173 -10.63 -6.49 12.89
CA TYR A 173 -11.54 -7.03 13.90
C TYR A 173 -12.69 -7.74 13.21
N GLN A 174 -13.08 -8.92 13.72
CA GLN A 174 -14.27 -9.60 13.24
C GLN A 174 -15.49 -9.12 14.03
N GLY A 175 -16.23 -8.19 13.43
CA GLY A 175 -17.50 -7.70 13.94
C GLY A 175 -18.70 -8.54 13.47
N PRO A 176 -19.92 -8.13 13.87
CA PRO A 176 -21.16 -8.79 13.46
C PRO A 176 -21.39 -8.79 11.95
N ASN A 177 -20.86 -7.77 11.26
CA ASN A 177 -21.04 -7.55 9.82
C ASN A 177 -19.86 -8.05 8.98
N GLY A 178 -18.88 -8.71 9.60
CA GLY A 178 -17.67 -9.21 8.95
C GLY A 178 -16.39 -8.56 9.48
N TRP A 179 -15.34 -8.61 8.66
CA TRP A 179 -14.03 -8.07 9.00
C TRP A 179 -13.98 -6.57 8.74
N GLU A 180 -13.55 -5.81 9.74
CA GLU A 180 -13.44 -4.36 9.70
C GLU A 180 -12.03 -3.89 10.07
N VAL A 181 -11.56 -2.83 9.42
CA VAL A 181 -10.28 -2.17 9.75
C VAL A 181 -10.52 -1.22 10.92
N THR A 182 -9.93 -1.53 12.07
CA THR A 182 -10.07 -0.73 13.31
C THR A 182 -8.92 0.24 13.53
N SER A 183 -7.78 -0.03 12.92
CA SER A 183 -6.60 0.84 12.92
C SER A 183 -5.81 0.57 11.65
N LEU A 184 -5.25 1.65 11.10
CA LEU A 184 -4.46 1.67 9.88
C LEU A 184 -3.32 2.66 10.09
N GLU A 185 -2.11 2.26 9.73
CA GLU A 185 -0.92 3.10 9.72
C GLU A 185 -0.24 2.95 8.36
N THR A 186 -0.08 4.06 7.66
CA THR A 186 0.60 4.19 6.36
C THR A 186 1.61 5.33 6.42
N ARG A 187 2.64 5.16 7.26
CA ARG A 187 3.59 6.21 7.66
C ARG A 187 4.24 6.97 6.50
N ASP A 188 4.49 6.28 5.38
CA ASP A 188 5.07 6.88 4.18
C ASP A 188 4.18 7.95 3.52
N PHE A 189 2.88 7.96 3.83
CA PHE A 189 1.94 8.99 3.43
C PHE A 189 1.49 9.87 4.59
N ASP A 190 1.19 9.26 5.74
CA ASP A 190 0.65 9.96 6.90
C ASP A 190 1.65 11.01 7.41
N GLU A 191 2.95 10.66 7.53
CA GLU A 191 3.96 11.58 8.04
C GLU A 191 4.22 12.77 7.08
N PRO A 192 4.41 12.58 5.74
CA PRO A 192 4.54 13.71 4.84
C PRO A 192 3.30 14.61 4.80
N LEU A 193 2.10 14.04 4.93
CA LEU A 193 0.86 14.81 4.95
C LEU A 193 0.73 15.62 6.24
N GLU A 194 0.96 15.01 7.41
CA GLU A 194 0.97 15.69 8.70
C GLU A 194 2.01 16.82 8.74
N HIS A 195 3.21 16.55 8.21
CA HIS A 195 4.26 17.55 8.12
C HIS A 195 3.84 18.73 7.22
N LEU A 196 3.24 18.44 6.06
CA LEU A 196 2.69 19.47 5.17
C LEU A 196 1.60 20.30 5.87
N GLN A 197 0.65 19.65 6.55
CA GLN A 197 -0.43 20.33 7.30
C GLN A 197 0.13 21.20 8.43
N SER A 198 1.18 20.75 9.10
CA SER A 198 1.84 21.49 10.16
C SER A 198 2.57 22.74 9.65
N ILE A 199 3.24 22.65 8.50
CA ILE A 199 3.82 23.83 7.82
C ILE A 199 2.70 24.78 7.35
N ALA A 200 1.65 24.21 6.74
CA ALA A 200 0.52 24.97 6.19
C ALA A 200 -0.26 25.76 7.26
N SER A 201 -0.37 25.23 8.47
CA SER A 201 -0.99 25.88 9.62
C SER A 201 -0.06 26.87 10.35
N GLY A 202 1.23 26.91 10.00
CA GLY A 202 2.23 27.79 10.63
C GLY A 202 2.74 27.27 11.98
N VAL A 203 2.51 26.01 12.31
CA VAL A 203 3.01 25.36 13.54
C VAL A 203 4.49 25.01 13.43
N LEU A 204 4.93 24.58 12.24
CA LEU A 204 6.33 24.37 11.90
C LEU A 204 6.77 25.46 10.90
N GLN A 205 7.81 26.22 11.26
CA GLN A 205 8.48 27.21 10.40
C GLN A 205 9.82 26.66 9.91
#